data_AF-S3CRQ2-F1
#
_entry.id   AF-S3CRQ2-F1
#
_cell.length_a   1.000
_cell.length_b   1.000
_cell.length_c   1.000
_cell.angle_alpha   90.00
_cell.angle_beta   90.00
_cell.angle_gamma   90.00
#
_symmetry.space_group_name_H-M   'P 1'
#
loop_
_entity.id
_entity.type
_entity.pdbx_description
1 polymer ?
#
loop_
_entity_poly.entity_id
_entity_poly.type
_entity_poly.pdbx_seq_one_letter_code
_entity_poly.pdbx_strand_id
1 'polypeptide(L)'
;MAVIWGLDLKEIQWGKFKSANMFDKQYHLRTTKMIVYQIAMILMVISESVGTAALSDYVDQQDGISTRNGGIVVQNNNIIGTFSFNIFVGIAVATIFGSGFFFDLFWPERVESPGVRLAWKISAVVVSFMALADQIASTVIVARYRAHIRGLTDAQAEPFFRQNGPPNPIYRHNAECVASVVVGWPGVIASFASAYIMWKSINHDEKFGPKSSKYVTNGGEAGMVENGTAMTGDVGERVVAPDVTA
;
A
#
# COMPACT_ATOMS: atom_id res chain seq x y z
N MET A 1 26.79 11.98 -8.92
CA MET A 1 25.68 11.00 -8.98
C MET A 1 24.40 11.69 -8.61
N ALA A 2 23.27 11.27 -9.19
CA ALA A 2 22.02 12.02 -9.10
C ALA A 2 21.37 11.86 -7.71
N VAL A 3 21.35 12.95 -6.96
CA VAL A 3 20.49 13.12 -5.80
C VAL A 3 19.24 13.80 -6.32
N ILE A 4 18.09 13.12 -6.23
CA ILE A 4 16.80 13.67 -6.66
C ILE A 4 16.02 13.97 -5.39
N TRP A 5 15.74 15.26 -5.16
CA TRP A 5 14.88 15.72 -4.07
C TRP A 5 15.42 15.37 -2.67
N GLY A 6 16.76 15.34 -2.53
CA GLY A 6 17.43 15.00 -1.28
C GLY A 6 17.56 13.50 -1.00
N LEU A 7 17.09 12.64 -1.91
CA LEU A 7 17.18 11.19 -1.81
C LEU A 7 18.34 10.67 -2.66
N ASP A 8 19.27 9.92 -2.06
CA ASP A 8 20.37 9.30 -2.79
C ASP A 8 19.86 8.02 -3.48
N LEU A 9 19.87 8.03 -4.82
CA LEU A 9 19.45 6.89 -5.64
C LEU A 9 20.34 5.65 -5.44
N LYS A 10 21.55 5.79 -4.88
CA LYS A 10 22.40 4.64 -4.52
C LYS A 10 21.81 3.75 -3.43
N GLU A 11 20.87 4.28 -2.64
CA GLU A 11 20.21 3.52 -1.58
C GLU A 11 19.15 2.55 -2.11
N ILE A 12 18.72 2.72 -3.37
CA ILE A 12 17.86 1.77 -4.08
C ILE A 12 18.71 0.57 -4.47
N GLN A 13 18.69 -0.46 -3.62
CA GLN A 13 19.41 -1.69 -3.85
C GLN A 13 18.48 -2.88 -3.68
N TRP A 14 18.62 -3.90 -4.54
CA TRP A 14 17.87 -5.15 -4.42
C TRP A 14 18.05 -5.81 -3.04
N GLY A 15 19.20 -5.62 -2.38
CA GLY A 15 19.45 -6.10 -1.02
C GLY A 15 18.56 -5.47 0.07
N LYS A 16 17.96 -4.29 -0.16
CA LYS A 16 17.04 -3.63 0.79
C LYS A 16 15.71 -4.38 0.91
N PHE A 17 15.33 -5.20 -0.08
CA PHE A 17 14.15 -6.06 -0.02
C PHE A 17 14.32 -7.30 0.88
N LYS A 18 15.51 -7.52 1.46
CA LYS A 18 15.69 -8.60 2.44
C LYS A 18 14.74 -8.41 3.62
N SER A 19 14.12 -9.50 4.08
CA SER A 19 13.19 -9.50 5.22
C SER A 19 13.79 -8.85 6.48
N ALA A 20 15.10 -9.03 6.71
CA ALA A 20 15.82 -8.39 7.81
C ALA A 20 15.69 -6.85 7.80
N ASN A 21 15.70 -6.23 6.62
CA ASN A 21 15.53 -4.78 6.46
C ASN A 21 14.05 -4.37 6.55
N MET A 22 13.12 -5.21 6.08
CA MET A 22 11.69 -4.90 6.12
C MET A 22 11.13 -4.98 7.56
N PHE A 23 11.63 -5.92 8.35
CA PHE A 23 11.15 -6.18 9.71
C PHE A 23 12.10 -5.64 10.80
N ASP A 24 12.98 -4.71 10.45
CA ASP A 24 13.88 -4.04 11.38
C ASP A 24 13.11 -3.20 12.40
N LYS A 25 13.41 -3.43 13.69
CA LYS A 25 12.77 -2.77 14.85
C LYS A 25 13.45 -1.47 15.25
N GLN A 26 14.60 -1.14 14.64
CA GLN A 26 15.33 0.10 14.89
C GLN A 26 14.48 1.34 14.57
N TYR A 27 13.56 1.23 13.61
CA TYR A 27 12.73 2.34 13.14
C TYR A 27 11.29 2.23 13.68
N HIS A 28 10.70 3.38 14.01
CA HIS A 28 9.36 3.41 14.61
C HIS A 28 8.30 2.82 13.66
N LEU A 29 7.53 1.86 14.17
CA LEU A 29 6.43 1.17 13.45
C LEU A 29 6.82 0.51 12.11
N ARG A 30 8.10 0.33 11.79
CA ARG A 30 8.55 -0.16 10.48
C ARG A 30 7.93 -1.50 10.10
N THR A 31 8.05 -2.53 10.94
CA THR A 31 7.41 -3.83 10.73
C THR A 31 5.90 -3.71 10.49
N THR A 32 5.22 -2.91 11.30
CA THR A 32 3.77 -2.73 11.22
C THR A 32 3.37 -2.03 9.93
N LYS A 33 4.09 -0.98 9.53
CA LYS A 33 3.90 -0.29 8.24
C LYS A 33 4.06 -1.24 7.07
N MET A 34 5.17 -1.99 7.04
CA MET A 34 5.46 -2.93 5.95
C MET A 34 4.37 -3.99 5.79
N ILE A 35 3.85 -4.52 6.90
CA ILE A 35 2.78 -5.54 6.86
C ILE A 35 1.46 -4.92 6.42
N VAL A 36 1.01 -3.85 7.09
CA VAL A 36 -0.35 -3.33 6.89
C VAL A 36 -0.49 -2.64 5.53
N TYR A 37 0.54 -1.93 5.07
CA TYR A 37 0.54 -1.34 3.72
C TYR A 37 0.47 -2.43 2.65
N GLN A 38 1.23 -3.52 2.81
CA GLN A 38 1.22 -4.64 1.87
C GLN A 38 -0.13 -5.37 1.85
N ILE A 39 -0.76 -5.57 3.01
CA ILE A 39 -2.12 -6.14 3.07
C ILE A 39 -3.11 -5.25 2.30
N ALA A 40 -3.09 -3.93 2.52
CA ALA A 40 -3.96 -3.01 1.80
C ALA A 40 -3.73 -3.06 0.28
N MET A 41 -2.46 -3.02 -0.14
CA MET A 41 -2.09 -3.09 -1.55
C MET A 41 -2.53 -4.40 -2.21
N ILE A 42 -2.17 -5.54 -1.62
CA ILE A 42 -2.44 -6.86 -2.22
C ILE A 42 -3.95 -7.07 -2.36
N LEU A 43 -4.73 -6.79 -1.31
CA LEU A 43 -6.17 -7.02 -1.33
C LEU A 43 -6.88 -6.10 -2.34
N MET A 44 -6.50 -4.82 -2.39
CA MET A 44 -7.08 -3.90 -3.38
C MET A 44 -6.67 -4.26 -4.81
N VAL A 45 -5.42 -4.67 -5.05
CA VAL A 45 -4.96 -5.12 -6.37
C VAL A 45 -5.65 -6.42 -6.80
N ILE A 46 -5.88 -7.37 -5.90
CA ILE A 46 -6.65 -8.59 -6.21
C ILE A 46 -8.10 -8.22 -6.55
N SER A 47 -8.73 -7.37 -5.73
CA SER A 47 -10.09 -6.87 -6.00
C SER A 47 -10.19 -6.23 -7.38
N GLU A 48 -9.22 -5.38 -7.71
CA GLU A 48 -9.10 -4.66 -8.98
C GLU A 48 -8.86 -5.59 -10.17
N SER A 49 -7.93 -6.52 -10.05
CA SER A 49 -7.59 -7.46 -11.11
C SER A 49 -8.77 -8.37 -11.45
N VAL A 50 -9.44 -8.91 -10.43
CA VAL A 50 -10.63 -9.76 -10.62
C VAL A 50 -11.83 -8.93 -11.10
N GLY A 51 -11.99 -7.69 -10.62
CA GLY A 51 -13.00 -6.77 -11.12
C GLY A 51 -12.78 -6.41 -12.60
N THR A 52 -11.53 -6.32 -13.04
CA THR A 52 -11.15 -6.06 -14.44
C THR A 52 -11.45 -7.26 -15.34
N ALA A 53 -11.26 -8.48 -14.85
CA ALA A 53 -11.68 -9.68 -15.56
C ALA A 53 -13.21 -9.66 -15.78
N ALA A 54 -13.97 -9.42 -14.71
CA ALA A 54 -15.43 -9.32 -14.80
C ALA A 54 -15.87 -8.19 -15.74
N LEU A 55 -15.20 -7.03 -15.69
CA LEU A 55 -15.44 -5.91 -16.58
C LEU A 55 -15.31 -6.33 -18.05
N SER A 56 -14.22 -7.03 -18.37
CA SER A 56 -13.92 -7.48 -19.74
C SER A 56 -15.01 -8.44 -20.23
N ASP A 57 -15.41 -9.39 -19.40
CA ASP A 57 -16.51 -10.33 -19.69
C ASP A 57 -17.83 -9.62 -20.01
N TYR A 58 -18.19 -8.56 -19.27
CA TYR A 58 -19.44 -7.82 -19.51
C TYR A 58 -19.37 -6.88 -20.71
N VAL A 59 -18.19 -6.40 -21.08
CA VAL A 59 -17.97 -5.67 -22.34
C VAL A 59 -18.10 -6.63 -23.51
N ASP A 60 -17.45 -7.79 -23.46
CA ASP A 60 -17.53 -8.83 -24.50
C ASP A 60 -18.97 -9.35 -24.66
N GLN A 61 -19.73 -9.48 -23.58
CA GLN A 61 -21.17 -9.80 -23.66
C GLN A 61 -21.97 -8.73 -24.39
N GLN A 62 -21.72 -7.46 -24.08
CA GLN A 62 -22.41 -6.34 -24.72
C GLN A 62 -22.12 -6.30 -26.22
N ASP A 63 -20.85 -6.47 -26.61
CA ASP A 63 -20.42 -6.46 -28.00
C ASP A 63 -20.89 -7.72 -28.76
N GLY A 64 -20.83 -8.89 -28.13
CA GLY A 64 -21.24 -10.17 -28.71
C GLY A 64 -22.73 -10.22 -29.03
N ILE A 65 -23.59 -9.80 -28.09
CA ILE A 65 -25.05 -9.76 -28.29
C ILE A 65 -25.43 -8.68 -29.31
N SER A 66 -24.81 -7.50 -29.26
CA SER A 66 -25.08 -6.41 -30.20
C SER A 66 -24.74 -6.81 -31.64
N THR A 67 -23.57 -7.43 -31.84
CA THR A 67 -23.07 -7.81 -33.17
C THR A 67 -23.89 -8.94 -33.80
N ARG A 68 -24.30 -9.96 -33.03
CA ARG A 68 -25.04 -11.12 -33.56
C ARG A 68 -26.49 -10.82 -33.88
N ASN A 69 -27.10 -9.84 -33.21
CA ASN A 69 -28.54 -9.62 -33.25
C ASN A 69 -28.95 -8.30 -33.92
N GLY A 70 -28.08 -7.73 -34.77
CA GLY A 70 -28.43 -6.57 -35.58
C GLY A 70 -28.52 -5.25 -34.83
N GLY A 71 -27.63 -5.02 -33.84
CA GLY A 71 -27.53 -3.73 -33.14
C GLY A 71 -28.43 -3.61 -31.90
N ILE A 72 -28.83 -4.73 -31.31
CA ILE A 72 -29.49 -4.73 -30.01
C ILE A 72 -28.56 -4.11 -28.95
N VAL A 73 -29.06 -3.09 -28.24
CA VAL A 73 -28.28 -2.36 -27.24
C VAL A 73 -28.38 -3.05 -25.88
N VAL A 74 -27.32 -3.74 -25.47
CA VAL A 74 -27.15 -4.23 -24.09
C VAL A 74 -26.66 -3.08 -23.21
N GLN A 75 -27.24 -2.96 -22.02
CA GLN A 75 -26.89 -1.95 -21.03
C GLN A 75 -26.15 -2.61 -19.86
N ASN A 76 -24.81 -2.54 -19.91
CA ASN A 76 -23.91 -2.94 -18.82
C ASN A 76 -23.20 -1.74 -18.16
N ASN A 77 -23.66 -0.51 -18.43
CA ASN A 77 -23.01 0.72 -17.95
C ASN A 77 -22.79 0.76 -16.44
N ASN A 78 -23.68 0.15 -15.65
CA ASN A 78 -23.57 0.14 -14.20
C ASN A 78 -22.35 -0.67 -13.74
N ILE A 79 -22.18 -1.90 -14.24
CA ILE A 79 -21.06 -2.76 -13.87
C ILE A 79 -19.75 -2.25 -14.50
N ILE A 80 -19.82 -1.75 -15.74
CA ILE A 80 -18.68 -1.17 -16.46
C ILE A 80 -18.14 0.06 -15.72
N GLY A 81 -19.02 1.01 -15.40
CA GLY A 81 -18.62 2.23 -14.69
C GLY A 81 -18.08 1.96 -13.30
N THR A 82 -18.68 0.99 -12.59
CA THR A 82 -18.26 0.63 -11.23
C THR A 82 -16.89 -0.05 -11.23
N PHE A 83 -16.65 -1.06 -12.07
CA PHE A 83 -15.32 -1.69 -12.13
C PHE A 83 -14.26 -0.80 -12.77
N SER A 84 -14.62 0.13 -13.66
CA SER A 84 -13.69 1.17 -14.12
C SER A 84 -13.24 2.07 -12.97
N PHE A 85 -14.15 2.43 -12.05
CA PHE A 85 -13.80 3.17 -10.85
C PHE A 85 -12.94 2.33 -9.89
N ASN A 86 -13.26 1.04 -9.72
CA ASN A 86 -12.46 0.09 -8.94
C ASN A 86 -11.01 0.01 -9.43
N ILE A 87 -10.77 -0.01 -10.75
CA ILE A 87 -9.42 0.04 -11.34
C ILE A 87 -8.67 1.29 -10.88
N PHE A 88 -9.30 2.45 -11.07
CA PHE A 88 -8.69 3.73 -10.69
C PHE A 88 -8.34 3.78 -9.20
N VAL A 89 -9.26 3.31 -8.35
CA VAL A 89 -9.10 3.31 -6.90
C VAL A 89 -8.04 2.31 -6.45
N GLY A 90 -8.00 1.11 -7.02
CA GLY A 90 -6.96 0.11 -6.77
C GLY A 90 -5.57 0.65 -7.04
N ILE A 91 -5.37 1.27 -8.22
CA ILE A 91 -4.11 1.93 -8.60
C ILE A 91 -3.77 3.08 -7.64
N ALA A 92 -4.75 3.89 -7.24
CA ALA A 92 -4.52 5.00 -6.32
C ALA A 92 -4.05 4.52 -4.94
N VAL A 93 -4.69 3.48 -4.37
CA VAL A 93 -4.28 2.87 -3.10
C VAL A 93 -2.88 2.28 -3.22
N ALA A 94 -2.61 1.52 -4.29
CA ALA A 94 -1.30 0.94 -4.55
C ALA A 94 -0.21 2.01 -4.71
N THR A 95 -0.52 3.13 -5.36
CA THR A 95 0.43 4.23 -5.54
C THR A 95 0.78 4.89 -4.21
N ILE A 96 -0.21 5.23 -3.38
CA ILE A 96 0.04 5.93 -2.11
C ILE A 96 0.75 5.02 -1.10
N PHE A 97 0.18 3.85 -0.79
CA PHE A 97 0.77 2.97 0.22
C PHE A 97 1.99 2.21 -0.29
N GLY A 98 2.07 1.94 -1.59
CA GLY A 98 3.25 1.35 -2.22
C GLY A 98 4.40 2.32 -2.23
N SER A 99 4.16 3.57 -2.61
CA SER A 99 5.21 4.59 -2.51
C SER A 99 5.64 4.77 -1.06
N GLY A 100 4.71 4.89 -0.11
CA GLY A 100 5.04 4.94 1.33
C GLY A 100 5.89 3.76 1.81
N PHE A 101 5.54 2.54 1.37
CA PHE A 101 6.32 1.32 1.62
C PHE A 101 7.74 1.42 1.06
N PHE A 102 7.90 1.80 -0.21
CA PHE A 102 9.22 1.91 -0.84
C PHE A 102 10.07 3.02 -0.24
N PHE A 103 9.47 4.18 0.07
CA PHE A 103 10.18 5.29 0.70
C PHE A 103 10.69 4.90 2.10
N ASP A 104 9.87 4.20 2.90
CA ASP A 104 10.29 3.71 4.22
C ASP A 104 11.34 2.60 4.14
N LEU A 105 11.36 1.84 3.04
CA LEU A 105 12.32 0.76 2.84
C LEU A 105 13.69 1.28 2.39
N PHE A 106 13.70 2.13 1.38
CA PHE A 106 14.92 2.65 0.77
C PHE A 106 15.54 3.76 1.60
N TRP A 107 14.75 4.76 2.01
CA TRP A 107 15.22 5.94 2.75
C TRP A 107 14.49 6.10 4.09
N PRO A 108 14.80 5.24 5.08
CA PRO A 108 14.13 5.27 6.37
C PRO A 108 14.45 6.52 7.21
N GLU A 109 15.56 7.19 6.93
CA GLU A 109 15.99 8.42 7.63
C GLU A 109 15.68 9.70 6.82
N ARG A 110 14.82 9.62 5.80
CA ARG A 110 14.49 10.78 4.94
C ARG A 110 13.92 11.94 5.75
N VAL A 111 14.37 13.14 5.41
CA VAL A 111 13.83 14.40 5.96
C VAL A 111 12.88 15.00 4.94
N GLU A 112 11.58 14.96 5.25
CA GLU A 112 10.53 15.52 4.41
C GLU A 112 10.11 16.90 4.91
N SER A 113 9.75 17.80 3.99
CA SER A 113 9.17 19.08 4.35
C SER A 113 7.78 18.89 4.97
N PRO A 114 7.32 19.83 5.81
CA PRO A 114 5.98 19.75 6.42
C PRO A 114 4.85 19.63 5.39
N GLY A 115 5.00 20.27 4.22
CA GLY A 115 4.03 20.19 3.13
C GLY A 115 3.92 18.78 2.53
N VAL A 116 5.04 18.09 2.33
CA VAL A 116 5.05 16.71 1.81
C VAL A 116 4.43 15.75 2.82
N ARG A 117 4.74 15.91 4.11
CA ARG A 117 4.13 15.14 5.20
C ARG A 117 2.62 15.35 5.28
N LEU A 118 2.16 16.58 5.12
CA LEU A 118 0.73 16.89 5.07
C LEU A 118 0.08 16.26 3.83
N ALA A 119 0.74 16.31 2.68
CA ALA A 119 0.26 15.69 1.45
C ALA A 119 0.09 14.18 1.60
N TRP A 120 1.05 13.48 2.24
CA TRP A 120 0.91 12.06 2.60
C TRP A 120 -0.31 11.79 3.49
N LYS A 121 -0.49 12.61 4.53
CA LYS A 121 -1.62 12.47 5.46
C LYS A 121 -2.96 12.63 4.72
N ILE A 122 -3.08 13.66 3.88
CA ILE A 122 -4.31 13.94 3.11
C ILE A 122 -4.54 12.84 2.06
N SER A 123 -3.53 12.48 1.28
CA SER A 123 -3.67 11.49 0.21
C SER A 123 -4.07 10.13 0.75
N ALA A 124 -3.47 9.67 1.86
CA ALA A 124 -3.83 8.41 2.50
C ALA A 124 -5.29 8.36 2.95
N VAL A 125 -5.82 9.47 3.48
CA VAL A 125 -7.24 9.57 3.87
C VAL A 125 -8.13 9.58 2.64
N VAL A 126 -7.81 10.40 1.63
CA VAL A 126 -8.59 10.52 0.39
C VAL A 126 -8.70 9.17 -0.31
N VAL A 127 -7.59 8.45 -0.52
CA VAL A 127 -7.63 7.14 -1.20
C VAL A 127 -8.35 6.07 -0.37
N SER A 128 -8.34 6.17 0.97
CA SER A 128 -9.10 5.25 1.83
C SER A 128 -10.61 5.49 1.71
N PHE A 129 -11.05 6.75 1.62
CA PHE A 129 -12.45 7.08 1.36
C PHE A 129 -12.88 6.73 -0.06
N MET A 130 -12.00 6.89 -1.05
CA MET A 130 -12.25 6.42 -2.41
C MET A 130 -12.43 4.89 -2.44
N ALA A 131 -11.57 4.14 -1.74
CA ALA A 131 -11.70 2.69 -1.57
C ALA A 131 -13.03 2.30 -0.92
N LEU A 132 -13.46 3.03 0.13
CA LEU A 132 -14.76 2.80 0.75
C LEU A 132 -15.93 3.08 -0.22
N ALA A 133 -15.89 4.22 -0.93
CA ALA A 133 -16.94 4.60 -1.86
C ALA A 133 -17.07 3.59 -3.01
N ASP A 134 -15.93 3.16 -3.55
CA ASP A 134 -15.84 2.13 -4.58
C ASP A 134 -16.39 0.78 -4.08
N GLN A 135 -16.01 0.36 -2.87
CA GLN A 135 -16.49 -0.90 -2.32
C GLN A 135 -18.00 -0.90 -2.04
N ILE A 136 -18.54 0.22 -1.58
CA ILE A 136 -19.99 0.40 -1.40
C ILE A 136 -20.69 0.35 -2.77
N ALA A 137 -20.18 1.07 -3.77
CA ALA A 137 -20.75 1.08 -5.11
C ALA A 137 -20.74 -0.34 -5.72
N SER A 138 -19.59 -1.01 -5.70
CA SER A 138 -19.40 -2.39 -6.16
C SER A 138 -20.35 -3.35 -5.45
N THR A 139 -20.48 -3.26 -4.13
CA THR A 139 -21.42 -4.09 -3.35
C THR A 139 -22.86 -3.86 -3.80
N VAL A 140 -23.28 -2.60 -3.95
CA VAL A 140 -24.65 -2.26 -4.35
C VAL A 140 -24.95 -2.74 -5.77
N ILE A 141 -24.04 -2.50 -6.72
CA ILE A 141 -24.21 -2.87 -8.12
C ILE A 141 -24.24 -4.39 -8.26
N VAL A 142 -23.25 -5.09 -7.72
CA VAL A 142 -23.17 -6.56 -7.83
C VAL A 142 -24.36 -7.24 -7.15
N ALA A 143 -24.81 -6.76 -5.98
CA ALA A 143 -25.89 -7.39 -5.25
C ALA A 143 -27.27 -7.19 -5.90
N ARG A 144 -27.54 -5.97 -6.42
CA ARG A 144 -28.90 -5.56 -6.82
C ARG A 144 -29.16 -5.55 -8.33
N TYR A 145 -28.13 -5.38 -9.15
CA TYR A 145 -28.31 -5.10 -10.57
C TYR A 145 -27.98 -6.31 -11.45
N ARG A 146 -28.38 -6.20 -12.72
CA ARG A 146 -28.14 -7.17 -13.79
C ARG A 146 -27.94 -6.43 -15.11
N ALA A 147 -27.39 -7.14 -16.09
CA ALA A 147 -27.40 -6.76 -17.49
C ALA A 147 -28.84 -6.72 -18.01
N HIS A 148 -29.18 -5.64 -18.74
CA HIS A 148 -30.48 -5.48 -19.39
C HIS A 148 -30.31 -5.19 -20.87
N ILE A 149 -31.30 -5.57 -21.67
CA ILE A 149 -31.36 -5.23 -23.09
C ILE A 149 -32.43 -4.15 -23.29
N ARG A 150 -32.06 -3.04 -23.94
CA ARG A 150 -32.97 -1.92 -24.13
C ARG A 150 -34.20 -2.35 -24.93
N GLY A 151 -35.39 -2.10 -24.38
CA GLY A 151 -36.67 -2.40 -25.05
C GLY A 151 -37.16 -3.84 -24.89
N LEU A 152 -36.44 -4.69 -24.14
CA LEU A 152 -36.88 -6.04 -23.81
C LEU A 152 -37.12 -6.18 -22.31
N THR A 153 -38.14 -6.96 -21.95
CA THR A 153 -38.29 -7.43 -20.57
C THR A 153 -37.23 -8.49 -20.25
N ASP A 154 -36.92 -8.70 -18.98
CA ASP A 154 -35.95 -9.69 -18.53
C ASP A 154 -36.24 -11.11 -19.08
N ALA A 155 -37.52 -11.49 -19.19
CA ALA A 155 -37.93 -12.77 -19.75
C ALA A 155 -37.66 -12.89 -21.25
N GLN A 156 -37.79 -11.78 -21.99
CA GLN A 156 -37.49 -11.72 -23.42
C GLN A 156 -35.99 -11.59 -23.70
N ALA A 157 -35.22 -11.05 -22.76
CA ALA A 157 -33.78 -10.88 -22.88
C ALA A 157 -33.01 -12.20 -22.59
N GLU A 158 -33.58 -13.08 -21.77
CA GLU A 158 -32.96 -14.34 -21.34
C GLU A 158 -32.44 -15.24 -22.48
N PRO A 159 -33.16 -15.46 -23.60
CA PRO A 159 -32.66 -16.27 -24.71
C PRO A 159 -31.38 -15.70 -25.33
N PHE A 160 -31.25 -14.38 -25.42
CA PHE A 160 -30.08 -13.72 -25.98
C PHE A 160 -28.86 -13.90 -25.08
N PHE A 161 -29.04 -13.77 -23.76
CA PHE A 161 -27.96 -14.04 -22.80
C PHE A 161 -27.55 -15.51 -22.81
N ARG A 162 -28.50 -16.45 -22.90
CA ARG A 162 -28.19 -17.89 -23.01
C ARG A 162 -27.43 -18.23 -24.29
N GLN A 163 -27.78 -17.62 -25.42
CA GLN A 163 -27.09 -17.82 -26.69
C GLN A 163 -25.68 -17.22 -26.69
N ASN A 164 -25.46 -16.14 -25.92
CA ASN A 164 -24.13 -15.55 -25.77
C ASN A 164 -23.19 -16.45 -24.96
N GLY A 165 -23.71 -17.09 -23.91
CA GLY A 165 -22.90 -17.80 -22.92
C GLY A 165 -22.48 -16.90 -21.75
N PRO A 166 -21.43 -17.28 -20.98
CA PRO A 166 -20.90 -16.47 -19.90
C PRO A 166 -20.56 -15.03 -20.34
N PRO A 167 -20.58 -14.04 -19.42
CA PRO A 167 -20.92 -14.10 -17.99
C PRO A 167 -22.43 -14.15 -17.71
N ASN A 168 -22.83 -14.50 -16.48
CA ASN A 168 -24.24 -14.46 -16.07
C ASN A 168 -24.76 -13.00 -16.11
N PRO A 169 -25.93 -12.73 -16.70
CA PRO A 169 -26.49 -11.38 -16.72
C PRO A 169 -26.75 -10.83 -15.31
N ILE A 170 -27.01 -11.69 -14.32
CA ILE A 170 -27.16 -11.28 -12.92
C ILE A 170 -25.78 -11.23 -12.26
N TYR A 171 -25.35 -10.04 -11.85
CA TYR A 171 -23.96 -9.79 -11.42
C TYR A 171 -23.53 -10.61 -10.19
N ARG A 172 -24.39 -10.77 -9.19
CA ARG A 172 -24.12 -11.63 -8.01
C ARG A 172 -23.93 -13.12 -8.33
N HIS A 173 -24.26 -13.57 -9.54
CA HIS A 173 -24.02 -14.95 -9.98
C HIS A 173 -22.72 -15.10 -10.78
N ASN A 174 -21.99 -14.01 -11.02
CA ASN A 174 -20.63 -14.05 -11.53
C ASN A 174 -19.65 -14.14 -10.35
N ALA A 175 -18.86 -15.22 -10.33
CA ALA A 175 -17.89 -15.48 -9.26
C ALA A 175 -16.82 -14.39 -9.16
N GLU A 176 -16.41 -13.80 -10.28
CA GLU A 176 -15.41 -12.73 -10.31
C GLU A 176 -15.96 -11.44 -9.68
N CYS A 177 -17.21 -11.08 -10.00
CA CYS A 177 -17.86 -9.95 -9.36
C CYS A 177 -17.94 -10.12 -7.83
N VAL A 178 -18.35 -11.31 -7.38
CA VAL A 178 -18.46 -11.61 -5.96
C VAL A 178 -17.08 -11.63 -5.30
N ALA A 179 -16.08 -12.24 -5.92
CA ALA A 179 -14.73 -12.32 -5.39
C ALA A 179 -14.09 -10.93 -5.26
N SER A 180 -14.24 -10.07 -6.28
CA SER A 180 -13.80 -8.67 -6.22
C SER A 180 -14.43 -7.95 -5.02
N VAL A 181 -15.75 -8.04 -4.87
CA VAL A 181 -16.46 -7.39 -3.74
C VAL A 181 -16.09 -7.98 -2.37
N VAL A 182 -15.88 -9.28 -2.26
CA VAL A 182 -15.56 -9.90 -0.96
C VAL A 182 -14.14 -9.57 -0.54
N VAL A 183 -13.17 -9.60 -1.47
CA VAL A 183 -11.76 -9.33 -1.18
C VAL A 183 -11.50 -7.84 -0.94
N GLY A 184 -12.23 -6.95 -1.62
CA GLY A 184 -12.06 -5.52 -1.46
C GLY A 184 -12.44 -4.99 -0.06
N TRP A 185 -13.40 -5.61 0.64
CA TRP A 185 -13.81 -5.17 1.99
C TRP A 185 -12.67 -5.25 3.03
N PRO A 186 -11.97 -6.39 3.18
CA PRO A 186 -10.73 -6.45 3.96
C PRO A 186 -9.67 -5.43 3.49
N GLY A 187 -9.58 -5.17 2.18
CA GLY A 187 -8.70 -4.14 1.61
C GLY A 187 -9.02 -2.74 2.09
N VAL A 188 -10.31 -2.36 2.17
CA VAL A 188 -10.77 -1.08 2.72
C VAL A 188 -10.40 -0.94 4.20
N ILE A 189 -10.59 -2.00 5.00
CA ILE A 189 -10.20 -1.97 6.42
C ILE A 189 -8.69 -1.74 6.54
N ALA A 190 -7.91 -2.46 5.73
CA ALA A 190 -6.46 -2.32 5.70
C ALA A 190 -6.00 -0.94 5.19
N SER A 191 -6.72 -0.29 4.28
CA SER A 191 -6.38 1.06 3.79
C SER A 191 -6.58 2.11 4.88
N PHE A 192 -7.68 2.06 5.64
CA PHE A 192 -7.87 2.93 6.82
C PHE A 192 -6.83 2.67 7.91
N ALA A 193 -6.52 1.39 8.17
CA ALA A 193 -5.46 1.04 9.12
C ALA A 193 -4.10 1.59 8.66
N SER A 194 -3.81 1.50 7.35
CA SER A 194 -2.59 2.07 6.74
C SER A 194 -2.54 3.59 6.89
N ALA A 195 -3.64 4.29 6.62
CA ALA A 195 -3.74 5.73 6.80
C ALA A 195 -3.49 6.14 8.26
N TYR A 196 -4.10 5.45 9.22
CA TYR A 196 -3.88 5.70 10.64
C TYR A 196 -2.42 5.47 11.07
N ILE A 197 -1.81 4.37 10.64
CA ILE A 197 -0.40 4.06 10.95
C ILE A 197 0.53 5.09 10.31
N MET A 198 0.26 5.52 9.08
CA MET A 198 1.02 6.57 8.40
C MET A 198 1.00 7.88 9.21
N TRP A 199 -0.18 8.32 9.63
CA TRP A 199 -0.33 9.51 10.46
C TRP A 199 0.43 9.39 11.78
N LYS A 200 0.31 8.23 12.44
CA LYS A 200 1.00 7.95 13.69
C LYS A 200 2.53 7.96 13.53
N SER A 201 3.05 7.38 12.45
CA SER A 201 4.48 7.41 12.13
C SER A 201 4.94 8.85 11.92
N ILE A 202 4.27 9.61 11.07
CA ILE A 202 4.70 10.98 10.76
C ILE A 202 4.68 11.87 12.01
N ASN A 203 3.65 11.75 12.86
CA ASN A 203 3.57 12.51 14.12
C ASN A 203 4.66 12.12 15.12
N HIS A 204 5.13 10.86 15.10
CA HIS A 204 6.29 10.44 15.88
C HIS A 204 7.58 11.02 15.30
N ASP A 205 7.75 10.91 13.98
CA ASP A 205 8.96 11.36 13.27
C ASP A 205 9.15 12.88 13.36
N GLU A 206 8.06 13.64 13.46
CA GLU A 206 8.07 15.08 13.74
C GLU A 206 8.63 15.43 15.14
N LYS A 207 8.45 14.57 16.14
CA LYS A 207 8.81 14.85 17.54
C LYS A 207 10.14 14.22 17.97
N PHE A 208 10.42 13.02 17.49
CA PHE A 208 11.53 12.18 17.99
C PHE A 208 12.47 11.70 16.87
N GLY A 209 12.18 12.04 15.61
CA GLY A 209 12.87 11.48 14.46
C GLY A 209 12.44 10.02 14.16
N PRO A 210 13.04 9.40 13.14
CA PRO A 210 12.58 8.12 12.56
C PRO A 210 12.92 6.88 13.40
N LYS A 211 13.80 7.02 14.40
CA LYS A 211 14.26 5.91 15.25
C LYS A 211 13.25 5.61 16.36
N SER A 212 13.09 4.33 16.67
CA SER A 212 12.28 3.88 17.80
C SER A 212 12.88 4.36 19.11
N SER A 213 12.04 4.81 20.06
CA SER A 213 12.47 5.33 21.37
C SER A 213 13.44 4.41 22.12
N LYS A 214 13.28 3.09 21.98
CA LYS A 214 14.16 2.07 22.59
C LYS A 214 15.61 2.12 22.07
N TYR A 215 15.83 2.56 20.84
CA TYR A 215 17.15 2.63 20.22
C TYR A 215 17.77 4.03 20.30
N VAL A 216 16.97 5.05 20.61
CA VAL A 216 17.47 6.39 20.94
C VAL A 216 18.20 6.37 22.29
N THR A 217 17.69 5.63 23.28
CA THR A 217 18.31 5.53 24.61
C THR A 217 19.64 4.75 24.58
N ASN A 218 19.71 3.64 23.83
CA ASN A 218 20.94 2.84 23.73
C ASN A 218 22.07 3.55 22.96
N GLY A 219 21.74 4.48 22.06
CA GLY A 219 22.75 5.32 21.38
C GLY A 219 23.34 6.42 22.27
N GLY A 220 22.66 6.77 23.38
CA GLY A 220 23.14 7.75 24.35
C GLY A 220 24.17 7.16 25.34
N GLU A 221 24.07 5.87 25.66
CA GLU A 221 25.03 5.20 26.55
C GLU A 221 26.28 4.70 25.82
N ALA A 222 26.19 4.40 24.52
CA ALA A 222 27.36 4.01 23.71
C ALA A 222 28.29 5.20 23.37
N GLY A 223 27.82 6.45 23.53
CA GLY A 223 28.58 7.66 23.21
C GLY A 223 29.37 8.27 24.37
N MET A 224 29.26 7.74 25.60
CA MET A 224 29.94 8.30 26.79
C MET A 224 31.10 7.47 27.34
N VAL A 225 31.46 6.33 26.73
CA VAL A 225 32.56 5.47 27.22
C VAL A 225 33.84 5.59 26.39
N GLU A 226 33.82 6.29 25.25
CA GLU A 226 34.96 6.36 24.34
C GLU A 226 35.46 7.81 24.14
N ASN A 227 35.78 8.51 25.24
CA ASN A 227 36.56 9.75 25.21
C ASN A 227 37.14 10.11 26.60
N GLY A 228 37.83 9.16 27.23
CA GLY A 228 38.27 9.30 28.62
C GLY A 228 39.60 8.65 28.98
N THR A 229 40.55 8.51 28.05
CA THR A 229 41.94 8.19 28.45
C THR A 229 42.95 8.81 27.48
N ALA A 230 43.17 10.11 27.61
CA ALA A 230 44.39 10.73 27.10
C ALA A 230 45.55 10.26 28.00
N MET A 231 46.44 9.45 27.43
CA MET A 231 47.70 9.03 28.05
C MET A 231 48.57 10.24 28.36
N THR A 232 48.64 10.64 29.63
CA THR A 232 49.78 11.39 30.18
C THR A 232 50.87 10.38 30.52
N GLY A 233 51.80 10.17 29.59
CA GLY A 233 53.06 9.48 29.87
C GLY A 233 53.96 10.43 30.64
N ASP A 234 53.90 10.34 31.97
CA ASP A 234 54.84 11.03 32.86
C ASP A 234 56.13 10.22 32.99
N VAL A 235 57.25 10.94 32.93
CA VAL A 235 58.61 10.42 32.81
C VAL A 235 59.07 9.98 34.20
N GLY A 236 59.14 8.66 34.41
CA GLY A 236 59.66 8.07 35.64
C GLY A 236 61.17 8.30 35.80
N GLU A 237 61.51 9.31 36.58
CA GLU A 237 62.84 9.60 37.12
C GLU A 237 63.27 8.46 38.09
N ARG A 238 64.32 7.71 37.73
CA ARG A 238 64.91 6.67 38.57
C ARG A 238 65.76 7.30 39.67
N VAL A 239 65.24 7.30 40.90
CA VAL A 239 66.03 7.53 42.11
C VAL A 239 66.80 6.26 42.45
N VAL A 240 68.13 6.36 42.42
CA VAL A 240 69.09 5.35 42.90
C VAL A 240 69.19 5.47 44.42
N ALA A 241 69.06 4.35 45.13
CA ALA A 241 69.45 4.23 46.54
C ALA A 241 70.52 3.13 46.69
N PRO A 242 71.53 3.31 47.56
CA PRO A 242 72.74 2.49 47.60
C PRO A 242 72.66 1.26 48.53
N ASP A 243 73.54 0.31 48.23
CA ASP A 243 74.23 -0.70 49.07
C ASP A 243 73.55 -1.33 50.29
N VAL A 244 73.63 -2.66 50.41
CA VAL A 244 74.45 -3.37 51.44
C VAL A 244 74.68 -4.84 51.01
N THR A 245 75.96 -5.21 51.04
CA THR A 245 76.70 -6.49 50.95
C THR A 245 76.03 -7.83 51.33
N ALA A 246 76.39 -8.89 50.58
CA ALA A 246 77.18 -10.04 51.04
C ALA A 246 77.84 -10.76 49.84
#